data_AF-A0AAP5ERH7-F1
#
_entry.id   AF-A0AAP5ERH7-F1
#
_cell.length_a   1.000
_cell.length_b   1.000
_cell.length_c   1.000
_cell.angle_alpha   90.00
_cell.angle_beta   90.00
_cell.angle_gamma   90.00
#
_symmetry.space_group_name_H-M   'P 1'
#
loop_
_entity.id
_entity.type
_entity.pdbx_description
1 polymer ?
#
loop_
_entity_poly.entity_id
_entity_poly.type
_entity_poly.pdbx_seq_one_letter_code
_entity_poly.pdbx_strand_id
1 'polypeptide(L)' 'MTKQQNVATDWTDIAVTIDGIEVTGSFSVDGTDWMTVRMTGGGSKSANGGPAAGSVARLILCELYAEANPAKK' A
#
# COMPACT_ATOMS: atom_id res chain seq x y z
N MET A 1 24.91 -20.51 1.79
CA MET A 1 24.45 -19.15 2.14
C MET A 1 23.09 -18.92 1.48
N THR A 2 22.02 -19.35 2.13
CA THR A 2 20.65 -19.08 1.66
C THR A 2 20.33 -17.66 2.08
N LYS A 3 20.29 -16.72 1.12
CA LYS A 3 19.71 -15.40 1.35
C LYS A 3 18.24 -15.65 1.69
N GLN A 4 17.91 -15.59 2.98
CA GLN A 4 16.55 -15.59 3.48
C GLN A 4 15.91 -14.34 2.89
N GLN A 5 15.27 -14.49 1.74
CA GLN A 5 14.44 -13.47 1.17
C GLN A 5 13.32 -13.29 2.19
N ASN A 6 13.40 -12.22 2.98
CA ASN A 6 12.34 -11.74 3.85
C ASN A 6 11.24 -11.17 2.95
N VAL A 7 10.72 -11.99 2.03
CA VAL A 7 9.58 -11.67 1.17
C VAL A 7 8.42 -11.63 2.12
N ALA A 8 7.82 -10.46 2.27
CA ALA A 8 6.66 -10.29 3.11
C ALA A 8 5.56 -11.24 2.59
N THR A 9 5.32 -12.34 3.33
CA THR A 9 4.55 -13.51 2.87
C THR A 9 3.04 -13.28 2.94
N ASP A 10 2.60 -12.27 3.69
CA ASP A 10 1.19 -12.02 3.98
C ASP A 10 0.77 -10.64 3.46
N TRP A 11 0.40 -10.59 2.18
CA TRP A 11 -0.28 -9.44 1.62
C TRP A 11 -1.71 -9.39 2.14
N THR A 12 -2.08 -8.24 2.71
CA THR A 12 -3.44 -7.93 3.16
C THR A 12 -4.10 -7.03 2.14
N ASP A 13 -5.22 -7.48 1.59
CA ASP A 13 -6.03 -6.69 0.66
C ASP A 13 -6.78 -5.57 1.38
N ILE A 14 -6.84 -4.42 0.72
CA ILE A 14 -7.50 -3.21 1.20
C ILE A 14 -8.25 -2.53 0.07
N ALA A 15 -9.30 -1.81 0.43
CA ALA A 15 -10.04 -0.95 -0.47
C ALA A 15 -10.33 0.39 0.23
N VAL A 16 -10.36 1.46 -0.56
CA VAL A 16 -10.80 2.80 -0.16
C VAL A 16 -11.73 3.36 -1.23
N THR A 17 -12.70 4.18 -0.84
CA THR A 17 -13.57 4.89 -1.79
C THR A 17 -13.11 6.34 -1.88
N ILE A 18 -12.74 6.78 -3.09
CA ILE A 18 -12.28 8.15 -3.37
C ILE A 18 -13.22 8.72 -4.43
N ASP A 19 -13.95 9.79 -4.11
CA ASP A 19 -14.92 10.43 -5.01
C ASP A 19 -15.92 9.46 -5.67
N GLY A 20 -16.35 8.43 -4.91
CA GLY A 20 -17.28 7.40 -5.39
C GLY A 20 -16.63 6.28 -6.22
N ILE A 21 -15.32 6.32 -6.42
CA ILE A 21 -14.54 5.29 -7.11
C ILE A 21 -13.93 4.36 -6.06
N GLU A 22 -14.17 3.05 -6.19
CA GLU A 22 -13.47 2.04 -5.39
C GLU A 22 -12.05 1.86 -5.90
N VAL A 23 -11.09 2.12 -5.03
CA VAL A 23 -9.66 1.91 -5.27
C VAL A 23 -9.22 0.74 -4.42
N THR A 24 -8.73 -0.31 -5.08
CA THR A 24 -8.23 -1.51 -4.41
C THR A 24 -6.72 -1.54 -4.40
N GLY A 25 -6.17 -2.22 -3.41
CA GLY A 25 -4.74 -2.45 -3.29
C GLY A 25 -4.45 -3.50 -2.25
N SER A 26 -3.17 -3.74 -2.01
CA SER A 26 -2.73 -4.67 -0.97
C SER A 26 -1.51 -4.06 -0.28
N PHE A 27 -1.32 -4.39 0.99
CA PHE A 27 -0.10 -4.04 1.71
C PHE A 27 0.49 -5.24 2.41
N SER A 28 1.80 -5.22 2.62
CA SER A 28 2.49 -6.22 3.42
C SER A 28 3.48 -5.53 4.34
N VAL A 29 3.54 -5.98 5.60
CA VAL A 29 4.48 -5.48 6.61
C VAL A 29 5.58 -6.51 6.78
N ASP A 30 6.83 -6.06 6.90
CA ASP A 30 7.97 -6.91 7.23
C ASP A 30 8.22 -6.96 8.75
N GLY A 31 9.19 -7.78 9.17
CA GLY A 31 9.55 -7.91 10.58
C GLY A 31 10.22 -6.68 11.23
N THR A 32 10.32 -5.56 10.50
CA THR A 32 10.95 -4.30 10.94
C THR A 32 9.98 -3.12 10.90
N ASP A 33 8.67 -3.39 10.91
CA ASP A 33 7.58 -2.41 10.84
C ASP A 33 7.50 -1.61 9.52
N TRP A 34 8.36 -1.93 8.55
CA TRP A 34 8.27 -1.38 7.21
C TRP A 34 7.19 -2.10 6.44
N MET A 35 6.43 -1.34 5.66
CA MET A 35 5.41 -1.89 4.78
C MET A 35 5.69 -1.52 3.33
N THR A 36 5.15 -2.33 2.44
CA THR A 36 4.94 -1.97 1.03
C THR A 36 3.45 -1.99 0.73
N VAL A 37 2.95 -0.91 0.13
CA VAL A 37 1.56 -0.77 -0.33
C VAL A 37 1.57 -0.73 -1.84
N ARG A 38 0.65 -1.47 -2.47
CA ARG A 38 0.49 -1.52 -3.91
C ARG A 38 -0.95 -1.23 -4.28
N MET A 39 -1.17 -0.29 -5.20
CA MET A 39 -2.48 -0.04 -5.79
C MET A 39 -2.72 -0.97 -6.98
N THR A 40 -3.92 -1.53 -7.09
CA THR A 40 -4.35 -2.30 -8.27
C THR A 40 -4.38 -1.37 -9.48
N GLY A 41 -3.65 -1.74 -10.54
CA GLY A 41 -3.55 -0.92 -11.74
C GLY A 41 -2.74 0.37 -11.55
N GLY A 42 -1.97 0.50 -10.47
CA GLY A 42 -1.18 1.68 -10.15
C GLY A 42 0.22 1.39 -9.64
N GLY A 43 0.78 2.38 -8.93
CA GLY A 43 2.11 2.31 -8.34
C GLY A 43 2.16 1.58 -7.00
N SER A 44 3.36 1.55 -6.43
CA SER A 44 3.62 1.05 -5.08
C SER A 44 4.49 2.02 -4.30
N LYS A 45 4.26 2.11 -2.99
CA LYS A 45 5.05 2.94 -2.06
C LYS A 45 5.42 2.14 -0.83
N SER A 46 6.57 2.46 -0.25
CA SER A 46 7.01 1.91 1.02
C SER A 46 6.90 2.96 2.11
N ALA A 47 6.51 2.54 3.31
CA ALA A 47 6.38 3.43 4.46
C ALA A 47 6.62 2.67 5.76
N ASN A 48 6.89 3.39 6.84
CA ASN A 48 6.87 2.81 8.17
C ASN A 48 5.42 2.73 8.66
N GLY A 49 4.90 1.51 8.84
CA GLY A 49 3.53 1.26 9.23
C GLY A 49 3.32 1.11 10.72
N GLY A 50 4.28 0.45 11.37
CA GLY A 50 4.20 0.08 12.77
C GLY A 50 2.85 -0.59 13.12
N PRO A 51 2.36 -0.38 14.36
CA PRO A 51 1.08 -0.93 14.82
C PRO A 51 -0.14 -0.47 14.02
N ALA A 52 -0.02 0.63 13.27
CA ALA A 52 -1.11 1.25 12.52
C ALA A 52 -1.05 0.95 11.01
N ALA A 53 -0.38 -0.13 10.61
CA ALA A 53 -0.09 -0.43 9.22
C ALA A 53 -1.34 -0.42 8.31
N GLY A 54 -2.46 -0.97 8.77
CA GLY A 54 -3.71 -0.94 7.99
C GLY A 54 -4.27 0.46 7.73
N SER A 55 -4.10 1.40 8.65
CA SER A 55 -4.55 2.79 8.48
C SER A 55 -3.59 3.57 7.57
N VAL A 56 -2.29 3.40 7.80
CA VAL A 56 -1.24 4.02 6.97
C VAL A 56 -1.32 3.51 5.53
N ALA A 57 -1.60 2.22 5.31
CA ALA A 57 -1.75 1.65 3.99
C ALA A 57 -2.93 2.27 3.20
N ARG A 58 -4.04 2.58 3.88
CA ARG A 58 -5.18 3.28 3.25
C ARG A 58 -4.84 4.71 2.84
N LEU A 59 -4.08 5.44 3.66
CA LEU A 59 -3.61 6.79 3.30
C LEU A 59 -2.68 6.76 2.09
N ILE A 60 -1.75 5.80 2.06
CA ILE A 60 -0.84 5.60 0.92
C ILE A 60 -1.61 5.20 -0.33
N LEU A 61 -2.66 4.38 -0.21
CA LEU A 61 -3.53 4.01 -1.33
C LEU A 61 -4.23 5.24 -1.93
N CYS A 62 -4.68 6.18 -1.10
CA CYS A 62 -5.22 7.46 -1.56
C CYS A 62 -4.16 8.31 -2.29
N GLU A 63 -2.92 8.35 -1.78
CA GLU A 63 -1.82 9.07 -2.41
C GLU A 63 -1.48 8.47 -3.79
N LEU A 64 -1.35 7.15 -3.87
CA LEU A 64 -1.11 6.42 -5.12
C LEU A 64 -2.21 6.68 -6.15
N TYR A 65 -3.47 6.76 -5.71
CA TYR A 65 -4.58 7.12 -6.58
C TYR A 65 -4.47 8.55 -7.10
N ALA A 66 -4.16 9.52 -6.22
CA ALA A 66 -3.98 10.92 -6.60
C ALA A 66 -2.80 11.13 -7.56
N GLU A 67 -1.71 10.37 -7.40
CA GLU A 67 -0.56 10.38 -8.32
C GLU A 67 -0.89 9.78 -9.69
N ALA A 68 -1.69 8.71 -9.72
CA ALA A 68 -2.13 8.08 -10.96
C ALA A 68 -3.22 8.89 -11.69
N ASN A 69 -4.00 9.66 -10.93
CA ASN A 69 -5.07 10.51 -11.43
C ASN A 69 -4.80 11.95 -11.01
N PRO A 70 -3.73 12.59 -11.55
CA PRO A 70 -3.52 14.00 -11.30
C PRO A 70 -4.78 14.69 -11.83
N ALA A 71 -5.58 15.26 -10.93
CA ALA A 71 -6.71 16.08 -11.32
C ALA A 71 -6.22 17.01 -12.41
N LYS A 72 -6.89 17.02 -13.57
CA LYS A 72 -6.63 18.01 -14.62
C LYS A 72 -6.75 19.37 -13.94
N LYS A 73 -5.60 19.97 -13.59
CA LYS A 73 -5.54 21.32 -13.05
C LYS A 73 -6.17 22.30 -14.04
#